data_AF-A0A1M6G695-F1
#
_entry.id   AF-A0A1M6G695-F1
#
_cell.length_a   1.000
_cell.length_b   1.000
_cell.length_c   1.000
_cell.angle_alpha   90.00
_cell.angle_beta   90.00
_cell.angle_gamma   90.00
#
_symmetry.space_group_name_H-M   'P 1'
#
loop_
_entity.id
_entity.type
_entity.pdbx_description
1 polymer ?
#
loop_
_entity_poly.entity_id
_entity_poly.type
_entity_poly.pdbx_seq_one_letter_code
_entity_poly.pdbx_strand_id
1 'polypeptide(L)'
;MKARVSDLRGLLRLAGAQLQAERARMGRLAAEAERIRARLAAIEADRRAQLVDLRADDIFVRSGAALDWQRWIDARKALLTRDLARVRAGIEEGRPALARAVGREHAVRALLDEAGAEARRARSRRD
;
A
#
# COMPACT_ATOMS: atom_id res chain seq x y z
N MET A 1 28.09 29.52 3.38
CA MET A 1 27.79 28.43 4.34
C MET A 1 26.36 28.49 4.90
N LYS A 2 25.88 29.63 5.44
CA LYS A 2 24.48 29.77 5.91
C LYS A 2 23.43 29.48 4.83
N ALA A 3 23.64 29.97 3.60
CA ALA A 3 22.76 29.70 2.45
C ALA A 3 22.65 28.19 2.14
N ARG A 4 23.78 27.51 1.95
CA ARG A 4 23.84 26.04 1.74
C ARG A 4 23.08 25.24 2.80
N VAL A 5 23.21 25.59 4.08
CA VAL A 5 22.48 24.91 5.17
C VAL A 5 20.97 25.17 5.09
N SER A 6 20.57 26.40 4.74
CA SER A 6 19.16 26.74 4.51
C SER A 6 18.56 25.95 3.34
N ASP A 7 19.30 25.84 2.24
CA ASP A 7 18.87 25.10 1.05
C ASP A 7 18.73 23.60 1.35
N LEU A 8 19.69 23.01 2.07
CA LEU A 8 19.64 21.61 2.51
C LEU A 8 18.45 21.34 3.44
N ARG A 9 18.09 22.28 4.33
CA ARG A 9 16.85 22.16 5.13
C ARG A 9 15.59 22.23 4.27
N GLY A 10 15.60 23.06 3.23
CA GLY A 10 14.53 23.11 2.23
C GLY A 10 14.35 21.77 1.53
N LEU A 11 15.46 21.21 1.01
CA LEU A 11 15.48 19.90 0.36
C LEU A 11 15.05 18.78 1.32
N LEU A 12 15.45 18.84 2.60
CA LEU A 12 15.08 17.83 3.58
C LEU A 12 13.57 17.81 3.82
N ARG A 13 12.94 19.00 3.90
CA ARG A 13 11.48 19.11 3.99
C ARG A 13 10.78 18.53 2.76
N LEU A 14 11.29 18.82 1.56
CA LEU A 14 10.71 18.30 0.32
C LEU A 14 10.87 16.77 0.22
N ALA A 15 12.05 16.24 0.52
CA ALA A 15 12.30 14.80 0.52
C ALA A 15 11.44 14.08 1.58
N GLY A 16 11.29 14.68 2.76
CA GLY A 16 10.39 14.19 3.80
C GLY A 16 8.92 14.16 3.35
N ALA A 17 8.43 15.24 2.72
CA ALA A 17 7.07 15.29 2.18
C ALA A 17 6.85 14.24 1.09
N GLN A 18 7.81 14.05 0.19
CA GLN A 18 7.76 13.00 -0.84
C GLN A 18 7.68 11.61 -0.19
N LEU A 19 8.52 11.33 0.82
CA LEU A 19 8.50 10.06 1.55
C LEU A 19 7.15 9.79 2.21
N GLN A 20 6.54 10.81 2.84
CA GLN A 20 5.22 10.66 3.46
C GLN A 20 4.13 10.40 2.42
N ALA A 21 4.19 11.06 1.25
CA ALA A 21 3.25 10.82 0.16
C ALA A 21 3.32 9.36 -0.35
N GLU A 22 4.53 8.83 -0.56
CA GLU A 22 4.72 7.44 -0.99
C GLU A 22 4.28 6.44 0.08
N ARG A 23 4.58 6.70 1.36
CA ARG A 23 4.08 5.88 2.48
C ARG A 23 2.55 5.86 2.54
N ALA A 24 1.91 7.02 2.40
CA ALA A 24 0.45 7.12 2.39
C ALA A 24 -0.16 6.37 1.19
N ARG A 25 0.47 6.47 0.01
CA ARG A 25 0.06 5.71 -1.18
C ARG A 25 0.14 4.20 -0.93
N MET A 26 1.27 3.72 -0.41
CA MET A 26 1.46 2.29 -0.09
C MET A 26 0.50 1.81 0.99
N GLY A 27 0.25 2.61 2.02
CA GLY A 27 -0.73 2.32 3.06
C GLY A 27 -2.15 2.17 2.51
N ARG A 28 -2.57 3.07 1.60
CA ARG A 28 -3.89 2.95 0.91
C ARG A 28 -4.01 1.66 0.10
N LEU A 29 -2.96 1.30 -0.66
CA LEU A 29 -2.95 0.07 -1.44
C LEU A 29 -2.99 -1.18 -0.55
N ALA A 30 -2.24 -1.17 0.56
CA ALA A 30 -2.25 -2.28 1.52
C ALA A 30 -3.63 -2.44 2.18
N ALA A 31 -4.24 -1.35 2.63
CA ALA A 31 -5.59 -1.37 3.21
C ALA A 31 -6.63 -1.86 2.21
N GLU A 32 -6.53 -1.45 0.95
CA GLU A 32 -7.41 -1.91 -0.13
C GLU A 32 -7.24 -3.42 -0.38
N ALA A 33 -6.01 -3.93 -0.38
CA ALA A 33 -5.75 -5.37 -0.53
C ALA A 33 -6.39 -6.18 0.61
N GLU A 34 -6.26 -5.73 1.86
CA GLU A 34 -6.90 -6.38 3.01
C GLU A 34 -8.43 -6.33 2.92
N ARG A 35 -8.99 -5.20 2.48
CA ARG A 35 -10.44 -5.07 2.26
C ARG A 35 -10.95 -6.07 1.23
N ILE A 36 -10.22 -6.27 0.13
CA ILE A 36 -10.59 -7.25 -0.90
C ILE A 36 -10.47 -8.68 -0.37
N ARG A 37 -9.42 -9.00 0.40
CA ARG A 37 -9.25 -10.31 1.05
C ARG A 37 -10.40 -10.62 2.01
N ALA A 38 -10.77 -9.66 2.85
CA ALA A 38 -11.90 -9.82 3.77
C ALA A 38 -13.22 -10.12 3.02
N ARG A 39 -13.46 -9.44 1.89
CA ARG A 39 -14.64 -9.70 1.04
C ARG A 39 -14.62 -11.09 0.41
N LEU A 40 -13.46 -11.55 -0.07
CA LEU A 40 -13.31 -12.91 -0.60
C LEU A 40 -13.56 -13.96 0.50
N ALA A 41 -13.02 -13.74 1.69
CA ALA A 41 -13.23 -14.62 2.83
C ALA A 41 -14.70 -14.69 3.26
N ALA A 42 -15.42 -13.56 3.24
CA ALA A 42 -16.85 -13.50 3.53
C ALA A 42 -17.66 -14.32 2.51
N ILE A 43 -17.41 -14.13 1.20
CA ILE A 43 -18.07 -14.93 0.15
C ILE A 43 -17.82 -16.43 0.34
N GLU A 44 -16.62 -16.82 0.74
CA GLU A 44 -16.29 -18.22 0.99
C GLU A 44 -16.94 -18.78 2.26
N ALA A 45 -17.07 -17.96 3.30
CA ALA A 45 -17.80 -18.34 4.51
C ALA A 45 -19.30 -18.53 4.22
N ASP A 46 -19.92 -17.58 3.51
CA ASP A 46 -21.32 -17.66 3.10
C ASP A 46 -21.58 -18.89 2.23
N ARG A 47 -20.68 -19.17 1.28
CA ARG A 47 -20.77 -20.38 0.44
C ARG A 47 -20.71 -21.66 1.27
N ARG A 48 -19.80 -21.74 2.24
CA ARG A 48 -19.70 -22.92 3.12
C ARG A 48 -20.94 -23.09 3.98
N ALA A 49 -21.48 -22.00 4.54
CA ALA A 49 -22.70 -22.03 5.34
C ALA A 49 -23.89 -22.57 4.52
N GLN A 50 -24.07 -22.07 3.30
CA GLN A 50 -25.17 -22.53 2.44
C GLN A 50 -25.03 -23.99 2.01
N LEU A 51 -23.80 -24.48 1.75
CA LEU A 51 -23.58 -25.89 1.43
C LEU A 51 -23.94 -26.84 2.58
N VAL A 52 -23.87 -26.38 3.83
CA VAL A 52 -24.26 -27.17 5.01
C VAL A 52 -25.79 -27.26 5.15
N ASP A 53 -26.52 -26.23 4.72
CA ASP A 53 -27.98 -26.14 4.86
C ASP A 53 -28.76 -26.75 3.68
N LEU A 54 -28.10 -27.01 2.54
CA LEU A 54 -28.74 -27.56 1.35
C LEU A 54 -29.15 -29.04 1.54
N ARG A 55 -30.46 -29.30 1.60
CA ARG A 55 -31.04 -30.65 1.50
C ARG A 55 -31.42 -30.96 0.05
N ALA A 56 -31.32 -32.23 -0.35
CA ALA A 56 -31.62 -32.69 -1.71
C ALA A 56 -33.08 -32.39 -2.17
N ASP A 57 -33.99 -32.21 -1.21
CA ASP A 57 -35.43 -32.02 -1.45
C ASP A 57 -35.83 -30.54 -1.58
N ASP A 58 -34.86 -29.62 -1.48
CA ASP A 58 -35.10 -28.18 -1.48
C ASP A 58 -35.55 -27.68 -2.88
N ILE A 59 -36.64 -26.91 -2.90
CA ILE A 59 -37.21 -26.26 -4.09
C ILE A 59 -36.16 -25.35 -4.76
N PHE A 60 -35.23 -24.79 -3.99
CA PHE A 60 -34.13 -23.97 -4.50
C PHE A 60 -33.15 -24.76 -5.39
N VAL A 61 -32.94 -26.04 -5.08
CA VAL A 61 -32.11 -26.95 -5.89
C VAL A 61 -32.86 -27.38 -7.15
N ARG A 62 -34.16 -27.71 -7.01
CA ARG A 62 -34.98 -28.21 -8.12
C ARG A 62 -35.30 -27.16 -9.19
N SER A 63 -35.29 -25.87 -8.83
CA SER A 63 -35.58 -24.76 -9.73
C SER A 63 -34.37 -24.27 -10.54
N GLY A 64 -33.16 -24.79 -10.30
CA GLY A 64 -31.94 -24.32 -10.95
C GLY A 64 -31.41 -22.97 -10.41
N ALA A 65 -32.14 -22.33 -9.47
CA ALA A 65 -31.72 -21.09 -8.82
C ALA A 65 -30.37 -21.21 -8.09
N ALA A 66 -30.06 -22.40 -7.56
CA ALA A 66 -28.76 -22.72 -6.98
C ALA A 66 -27.61 -22.56 -7.99
N LEU A 67 -27.82 -22.91 -9.27
CA LEU A 67 -26.79 -22.81 -10.31
C LEU A 67 -26.56 -21.35 -10.73
N ASP A 68 -27.62 -20.55 -10.84
CA ASP A 68 -27.51 -19.12 -11.13
C ASP A 68 -26.84 -18.34 -10.01
N TRP A 69 -27.19 -18.65 -8.76
CA TRP A 69 -26.51 -18.10 -7.59
C TRP A 69 -25.02 -18.47 -7.55
N GLN A 70 -24.69 -19.73 -7.85
CA GLN A 70 -23.30 -20.20 -7.91
C GLN A 70 -22.51 -19.47 -9.01
N ARG A 71 -23.09 -19.33 -10.21
CA ARG A 71 -22.50 -18.54 -11.31
C ARG A 71 -22.25 -17.09 -10.91
N TRP A 72 -23.21 -16.47 -10.23
CA TRP A 72 -23.07 -15.09 -9.75
C TRP A 72 -21.94 -14.95 -8.73
N ILE A 73 -21.81 -15.90 -7.79
CA ILE A 73 -20.69 -15.93 -6.83
C ILE A 73 -19.35 -16.06 -7.54
N ASP A 74 -19.24 -16.99 -8.49
CA ASP A 74 -17.97 -17.24 -9.19
C ASP A 74 -17.55 -16.02 -10.02
N ALA A 75 -18.51 -15.36 -10.69
CA ALA A 75 -18.27 -14.10 -11.37
C ALA A 75 -17.82 -13.00 -10.39
N ARG A 76 -18.44 -12.90 -9.22
CA ARG A 76 -18.05 -11.92 -8.20
C ARG A 76 -16.66 -12.18 -7.64
N LYS A 77 -16.31 -13.44 -7.36
CA LYS A 77 -14.96 -13.85 -6.94
C LYS A 77 -13.93 -13.52 -8.01
N ALA A 78 -14.21 -13.81 -9.28
CA ALA A 78 -13.31 -13.51 -10.39
C ALA A 78 -12.99 -12.01 -10.47
N LEU A 79 -14.01 -11.15 -10.32
CA LEU A 79 -13.82 -9.69 -10.28
C LEU A 79 -12.93 -9.25 -9.10
N LEU A 80 -13.22 -9.74 -7.89
CA LEU A 80 -12.42 -9.41 -6.69
C LEU A 80 -10.98 -9.90 -6.79
N THR A 81 -10.76 -11.12 -7.32
CA THR A 81 -9.41 -11.67 -7.54
C THR A 81 -8.62 -10.82 -8.54
N ARG A 82 -9.27 -10.38 -9.62
CA ARG A 82 -8.64 -9.46 -10.59
C ARG A 82 -8.28 -8.12 -9.95
N ASP A 83 -9.18 -7.55 -9.16
CA ASP A 83 -8.91 -6.29 -8.46
C ASP A 83 -7.78 -6.44 -7.44
N LEU A 84 -7.73 -7.57 -6.71
CA LEU A 84 -6.62 -7.89 -5.80
C LEU A 84 -5.29 -7.99 -6.56
N ALA A 85 -5.27 -8.65 -7.72
CA ALA A 85 -4.08 -8.74 -8.56
C ALA A 85 -3.60 -7.36 -9.02
N ARG A 86 -4.53 -6.47 -9.43
CA ARG A 86 -4.21 -5.09 -9.80
C ARG A 86 -3.62 -4.30 -8.63
N VAL A 87 -4.22 -4.41 -7.44
CA VAL A 87 -3.71 -3.72 -6.24
C VAL A 87 -2.32 -4.23 -5.87
N ARG A 88 -2.08 -5.54 -5.94
CA ARG A 88 -0.76 -6.13 -5.70
C ARG A 88 0.27 -5.65 -6.72
N ALA A 89 -0.09 -5.59 -8.01
CA ALA A 89 0.79 -4.99 -9.02
C ALA A 89 1.13 -3.54 -8.67
N GLY A 90 0.15 -2.73 -8.27
CA GLY A 90 0.38 -1.35 -7.82
C GLY A 90 1.29 -1.23 -6.59
N ILE A 91 1.24 -2.20 -5.67
CA ILE A 91 2.17 -2.29 -4.53
C ILE A 91 3.59 -2.57 -5.02
N GLU A 92 3.76 -3.55 -5.90
CA GLU A 92 5.08 -3.91 -6.45
C GLU A 92 5.68 -2.75 -7.26
N GLU A 93 4.89 -2.09 -8.10
CA GLU A 93 5.29 -0.90 -8.86
C GLU A 93 5.63 0.29 -7.94
N GLY A 94 4.97 0.41 -6.79
CA GLY A 94 5.19 1.47 -5.81
C GLY A 94 6.45 1.29 -4.96
N ARG A 95 6.93 0.05 -4.78
CA ARG A 95 8.12 -0.26 -3.95
C ARG A 95 9.38 0.51 -4.38
N PRO A 96 9.77 0.56 -5.67
CA PRO A 96 10.91 1.35 -6.11
C PRO A 96 10.75 2.85 -5.84
N ALA A 97 9.54 3.40 -5.97
CA ALA A 97 9.29 4.81 -5.70
C ALA A 97 9.49 5.15 -4.22
N LEU A 98 8.94 4.30 -3.33
CA LEU A 98 9.15 4.43 -1.89
C LEU A 98 10.64 4.29 -1.51
N ALA A 99 11.33 3.28 -2.06
CA ALA A 99 12.77 3.08 -1.80
C ALA A 99 13.60 4.30 -2.22
N ARG A 100 13.32 4.89 -3.39
CA ARG A 100 13.97 6.12 -3.84
C ARG A 100 13.65 7.31 -2.93
N ALA A 101 12.42 7.44 -2.45
CA ALA A 101 12.05 8.52 -1.53
C ALA A 101 12.78 8.40 -0.18
N VAL A 102 12.92 7.18 0.36
CA VAL A 102 13.74 6.91 1.55
C VAL A 102 15.21 7.28 1.29
N GLY A 103 15.78 6.80 0.18
CA GLY A 103 17.17 7.09 -0.17
C GLY A 103 17.45 8.58 -0.31
N ARG A 104 16.54 9.35 -0.94
CA ARG A 104 16.67 10.81 -1.07
C ARG A 104 16.62 11.51 0.29
N GLU A 105 15.70 11.12 1.16
CA GLU A 105 15.60 11.74 2.50
C GLU A 105 16.86 11.48 3.33
N HIS A 106 17.36 10.24 3.33
CA HIS A 106 18.62 9.87 3.99
C HIS A 106 19.82 10.64 3.41
N ALA A 107 19.93 10.74 2.08
CA ALA A 107 21.03 11.43 1.42
C ALA A 107 21.04 12.93 1.78
N VAL A 108 19.88 13.60 1.75
CA VAL A 108 19.79 15.02 2.09
C VAL A 108 20.10 15.25 3.58
N ARG A 109 19.67 14.33 4.45
CA ARG A 109 19.98 14.38 5.88
C ARG A 109 21.49 14.28 6.13
N ALA A 110 22.16 13.32 5.50
CA ALA A 110 23.62 13.16 5.59
C ALA A 110 24.37 14.43 5.15
N LEU A 111 23.97 15.02 4.01
CA LEU A 111 24.55 16.28 3.53
C LEU A 111 24.34 17.45 4.50
N LEU A 112 23.18 17.51 5.16
CA LEU A 112 22.90 18.53 6.16
C LEU A 112 23.78 18.37 7.40
N ASP A 113 24.01 17.13 7.84
CA ASP A 113 24.88 16.81 8.98
C ASP A 113 26.34 17.13 8.69
N GLU A 114 26.83 16.79 7.49
CA GLU A 114 28.16 17.14 6.99
C GLU A 114 28.37 18.66 6.96
N ALA A 115 27.43 19.41 6.36
CA ALA A 115 27.50 20.86 6.31
C ALA A 115 27.49 21.49 7.73
N GLY A 116 26.76 20.88 8.67
CA GLY A 116 26.77 21.27 10.08
C GLY A 116 28.11 21.00 10.77
N ALA A 117 28.73 19.85 10.50
CA ALA A 117 30.04 19.48 11.03
C ALA A 117 31.15 20.40 10.49
N GLU A 118 31.15 20.68 9.19
CA GLU A 118 32.06 21.66 8.56
C GLU A 118 31.93 23.03 9.22
N ALA A 119 30.69 23.49 9.44
CA ALA A 119 30.45 24.78 10.08
C ALA A 119 30.93 24.85 11.53
N ARG A 120 30.85 23.76 12.29
CA ARG A 120 31.40 23.65 13.65
C ARG A 120 32.94 23.70 13.62
N ARG A 121 33.57 22.89 12.77
CA ARG A 121 35.03 22.86 12.61
C ARG A 121 35.60 24.22 12.19
N ALA A 122 34.91 24.94 11.30
CA ALA A 122 35.33 26.26 10.86
C ALA A 122 35.26 27.33 11.96
N ARG A 123 34.35 27.18 12.94
CA ARG A 123 34.28 28.08 14.11
C ARG A 123 35.41 27.79 15.09
N SER A 124 35.63 26.53 15.46
CA SER A 124 36.70 26.13 16.39
C SER A 124 38.12 26.41 15.91
N ARG A 125 38.32 26.80 14.64
CA ARG A 125 39.62 27.22 14.08
C ARG A 125 39.84 28.74 14.13
N ARG A 126 38.80 29.51 14.43
CA ARG A 126 38.85 30.98 14.52
C ARG A 126 39.02 31.48 15.95
N ASP A 127 38.69 30.64 16.92
CA ASP A 127 38.94 30.82 18.34
C ASP A 127 40.33 30.27 18.69
#